data_AF-A0A0L8GF18-F1
#
_entry.id   AF-A0A0L8GF18-F1
#
_cell.length_a   1.000
_cell.length_b   1.000
_cell.length_c   1.000
_cell.angle_alpha   90.00
_cell.angle_beta   90.00
_cell.angle_gamma   90.00
#
_symmetry.space_group_name_H-M   'P 1'
#
loop_
_entity.id
_entity.type
_entity.pdbx_description
1 polymer ?
#
loop_
_entity_poly.entity_id
_entity_poly.type
_entity_poly.pdbx_seq_one_letter_code
_entity_poly.pdbx_strand_id
1 'polypeptide(L)'
;MWWLRGICKVINEPTLCSQHEKVFLLYTVRTTYDHFDRREVLRNIFSNIPEDSCAKDVPIKHLFLFGKPNNSTIESFIQKESERYHDILLEDFKESYVNISLKTIMAWKYSVEFCANAEYVAVMNDEAFIDLNRLVSWLGHDLSKGKYDDHFALCYRIGNTSALHRHITQFRQLDKEILYRGDFYPPYCHGFGYIAHINIINKLYLAALQNAYYMPTDVWIGVLAEMLNINIIHHKNQFIFQSVLKHYVFEKYQKSRTIVAVCDFENEKSETAKLMRSLYQMIYT
;
A
#
# COMPACT_ATOMS: atom_id res chain seq x y z
N MET A 1 1.84 1.45 24.82
CA MET A 1 3.10 1.25 24.04
C MET A 1 3.83 -0.04 24.42
N TRP A 2 3.15 -1.19 24.38
CA TRP A 2 3.77 -2.51 24.65
C TRP A 2 3.74 -3.45 23.44
N TRP A 3 2.85 -3.23 22.46
CA TRP A 3 2.68 -4.14 21.32
C TRP A 3 3.67 -3.94 20.16
N LEU A 4 4.34 -2.77 20.03
CA LEU A 4 5.40 -2.55 19.00
C LEU A 4 6.82 -2.76 19.53
N ARG A 5 7.02 -2.65 20.86
CA ARG A 5 8.32 -2.84 21.52
C ARG A 5 8.56 -4.34 21.73
N GLY A 6 8.91 -5.04 20.66
CA GLY A 6 9.15 -6.49 20.69
C GLY A 6 9.01 -7.18 19.33
N ILE A 7 8.52 -6.48 18.31
CA ILE A 7 8.45 -7.02 16.96
C ILE A 7 9.86 -6.99 16.35
N CYS A 8 10.48 -8.16 16.30
CA CYS A 8 11.78 -8.37 15.66
C CYS A 8 11.62 -8.50 14.14
N LYS A 9 12.64 -8.03 13.41
CA LYS A 9 12.75 -8.24 11.96
C LYS A 9 13.23 -9.67 11.72
N VAL A 10 12.51 -10.41 10.88
CA VAL A 10 12.87 -11.78 10.49
C VAL A 10 13.60 -11.76 9.15
N ILE A 11 13.03 -11.06 8.16
CA ILE A 11 13.66 -10.79 6.85
C ILE A 11 13.63 -9.28 6.65
N ASN A 12 14.74 -8.69 6.20
CA ASN A 12 14.90 -7.26 6.00
C ASN A 12 15.82 -6.95 4.81
N GLU A 13 15.65 -5.77 4.22
CA GLU A 13 16.43 -5.30 3.07
C GLU A 13 17.07 -3.93 3.37
N PRO A 14 18.03 -3.83 4.31
CA PRO A 14 18.49 -2.54 4.84
C PRO A 14 19.24 -1.66 3.84
N THR A 15 19.74 -2.23 2.74
CA THR A 15 20.53 -1.53 1.72
C THR A 15 19.74 -1.14 0.48
N LEU A 16 18.45 -1.50 0.38
CA LEU A 16 17.63 -1.31 -0.82
C LEU A 16 17.61 0.16 -1.30
N CYS A 17 17.42 1.10 -0.38
CA CYS A 17 17.32 2.52 -0.71
C CYS A 17 18.66 3.27 -0.63
N SER A 18 19.69 2.71 0.00
CA SER A 18 21.03 3.32 0.05
C SER A 18 21.81 3.15 -1.26
N GLN A 19 21.28 2.38 -2.22
CA GLN A 19 21.81 2.24 -3.57
C GLN A 19 21.72 3.54 -4.40
N HIS A 20 20.90 4.50 -3.97
CA HIS A 20 20.73 5.80 -4.63
C HIS A 20 20.83 6.91 -3.60
N GLU A 21 21.37 8.07 -3.98
CA GLU A 21 21.33 9.26 -3.12
C GLU A 21 19.88 9.65 -2.79
N LYS A 22 19.00 9.59 -3.80
CA LYS A 22 17.57 9.86 -3.68
C LYS A 22 16.75 8.75 -4.33
N VAL A 23 15.73 8.28 -3.63
CA VAL A 23 14.70 7.40 -4.17
C VAL A 23 13.48 8.25 -4.50
N PHE A 24 12.91 8.12 -5.69
CA PHE A 24 11.71 8.88 -6.05
C PHE A 24 10.46 8.27 -5.39
N LEU A 25 10.35 6.94 -5.45
CA LEU A 25 9.21 6.20 -4.92
C LEU A 25 9.66 4.92 -4.24
N LEU A 26 9.29 4.74 -2.98
CA LEU A 26 9.27 3.44 -2.31
C LEU A 26 7.84 2.88 -2.40
N TYR A 27 7.66 1.78 -3.12
CA TYR A 27 6.39 1.11 -3.31
C TYR A 27 6.26 -0.12 -2.40
N THR A 28 5.56 0.02 -1.29
CA THR A 28 5.34 -1.06 -0.32
C THR A 28 4.00 -1.76 -0.56
N VAL A 29 4.01 -3.09 -0.53
CA VAL A 29 2.87 -3.93 -0.91
C VAL A 29 2.50 -4.88 0.22
N ARG A 30 1.31 -4.70 0.78
CA ARG A 30 0.71 -5.64 1.73
C ARG A 30 0.11 -6.80 0.94
N THR A 31 0.64 -8.00 1.17
CA THR A 31 0.32 -9.21 0.39
C THR A 31 0.26 -10.43 1.30
N THR A 32 -0.23 -11.57 0.81
CA THR A 32 -0.24 -12.86 1.53
C THR A 32 0.57 -13.90 0.77
N TYR A 33 1.06 -14.93 1.47
CA TYR A 33 1.99 -15.92 0.88
C TYR A 33 1.48 -16.51 -0.44
N ASP A 34 0.17 -16.76 -0.49
CA ASP A 34 -0.46 -17.45 -1.58
C ASP A 34 -0.66 -16.55 -2.81
N HIS A 35 -0.56 -15.23 -2.70
CA HIS A 35 -0.68 -14.27 -3.81
C HIS A 35 0.61 -14.13 -4.65
N PHE A 36 1.39 -15.21 -4.80
CA PHE A 36 2.65 -15.21 -5.56
C PHE A 36 2.48 -14.69 -7.00
N ASP A 37 1.42 -15.11 -7.70
CA ASP A 37 1.11 -14.67 -9.06
C ASP A 37 0.95 -13.15 -9.17
N ARG A 38 0.32 -12.50 -8.17
CA ARG A 38 0.16 -11.04 -8.16
C ARG A 38 1.50 -10.35 -7.95
N ARG A 39 2.33 -10.88 -7.04
CA ARG A 39 3.69 -10.36 -6.81
C ARG A 39 4.56 -10.49 -8.05
N GLU A 40 4.46 -11.60 -8.78
CA GLU A 40 5.18 -11.78 -10.05
C GLU A 40 4.81 -10.70 -11.08
N VAL A 41 3.52 -10.39 -11.24
CA VAL A 41 3.11 -9.30 -12.14
C VAL A 41 3.63 -7.95 -11.67
N LEU A 42 3.55 -7.66 -10.37
CA LEU A 42 4.08 -6.41 -9.80
C LEU A 42 5.60 -6.30 -10.02
N ARG A 43 6.37 -7.37 -9.81
CA ARG A 43 7.81 -7.40 -10.10
C ARG A 43 8.11 -7.10 -11.57
N ASN A 44 7.30 -7.63 -12.48
CA ASN A 44 7.45 -7.35 -13.92
C ASN A 44 7.20 -5.87 -14.23
N ILE A 45 6.21 -5.24 -13.59
CA ILE A 45 5.95 -3.80 -13.74
C ILE A 45 7.18 -2.97 -13.31
N PHE A 46 7.81 -3.30 -12.18
CA PHE A 46 8.99 -2.57 -11.70
C PHE A 46 10.28 -2.88 -12.48
N SER A 47 10.42 -4.10 -13.00
CA SER A 47 11.64 -4.54 -13.69
C SER A 47 11.67 -4.17 -15.17
N ASN A 48 10.51 -4.10 -15.82
CA ASN A 48 10.40 -3.95 -17.28
C ASN A 48 9.76 -2.60 -17.66
N ILE A 49 10.35 -1.51 -17.19
CA ILE A 49 9.89 -0.15 -17.54
C ILE A 49 10.27 0.14 -19.00
N PRO A 50 9.34 0.54 -19.89
CA PRO A 50 9.62 0.83 -21.29
C PRO A 50 10.60 2.00 -21.44
N GLU A 51 11.43 1.98 -22.48
CA GLU A 51 12.46 3.02 -22.72
C GLU A 51 11.88 4.42 -22.96
N ASP A 52 10.67 4.51 -23.51
CA ASP A 52 9.95 5.77 -23.76
C ASP A 52 9.10 6.25 -22.56
N SER A 53 9.12 5.50 -21.45
CA SER A 53 8.35 5.83 -20.25
C SER A 53 9.00 6.97 -19.46
N CYS A 54 8.18 7.87 -18.89
CA CYS A 54 8.63 8.87 -17.92
C CYS A 54 9.13 8.24 -16.61
N ALA A 55 8.83 6.97 -16.36
CA ALA A 55 9.37 6.23 -15.22
C ALA A 55 10.74 5.61 -15.50
N LYS A 56 11.23 5.65 -16.74
CA LYS A 56 12.55 5.15 -17.10
C LYS A 56 13.62 5.96 -16.34
N ASP A 57 14.61 5.26 -15.81
CA ASP A 57 15.71 5.80 -15.00
C ASP A 57 15.30 6.57 -13.72
N VAL A 58 14.01 6.57 -13.39
CA VAL A 58 13.52 7.10 -12.12
C VAL A 58 13.79 6.07 -11.02
N PRO A 59 14.50 6.43 -9.92
CA PRO A 59 14.81 5.48 -8.85
C PRO A 59 13.53 5.05 -8.10
N ILE A 60 12.97 3.91 -8.49
CA ILE A 60 11.80 3.29 -7.84
C ILE A 60 12.26 2.01 -7.17
N LYS A 61 11.86 1.82 -5.91
CA LYS A 61 12.11 0.59 -5.13
C LYS A 61 10.79 0.01 -4.69
N HIS A 62 10.70 -1.32 -4.57
CA HIS A 62 9.49 -1.99 -4.08
C HIS A 62 9.81 -3.03 -3.01
N LEU A 63 8.82 -3.28 -2.14
CA LEU A 63 8.89 -4.30 -1.09
C LEU A 63 7.54 -4.98 -0.87
N PHE A 64 7.56 -6.29 -0.68
CA PHE A 64 6.41 -7.10 -0.27
C PHE A 64 6.44 -7.36 1.23
N LEU A 65 5.32 -7.07 1.90
CA LEU A 65 5.22 -7.04 3.36
C LEU A 65 4.43 -8.23 3.89
N PHE A 66 5.06 -8.98 4.80
CA PHE A 66 4.50 -10.16 5.44
C PHE A 66 4.50 -10.04 6.95
N GLY A 67 3.44 -10.54 7.57
CA GLY A 67 3.50 -10.99 8.96
C GLY A 67 3.99 -12.42 9.00
N LYS A 68 4.44 -12.88 10.17
CA LYS A 68 4.85 -14.26 10.37
C LYS A 68 3.67 -15.23 10.21
N PRO A 69 3.77 -16.22 9.30
CA PRO A 69 2.76 -17.25 9.17
C PRO A 69 2.84 -18.23 10.34
N ASN A 70 1.72 -18.90 10.65
CA ASN A 70 1.67 -19.95 11.68
C ASN A 70 2.09 -21.34 11.15
N ASN A 71 2.71 -21.40 9.99
CA ASN A 71 3.03 -22.64 9.28
C ASN A 71 4.47 -22.55 8.74
N SER A 72 5.33 -23.44 9.21
CA SER A 72 6.76 -23.46 8.85
C SER A 72 7.02 -23.72 7.37
N THR A 73 6.14 -24.47 6.69
CA THR A 73 6.21 -24.68 5.24
C THR A 73 5.96 -23.37 4.49
N ILE A 74 4.96 -22.59 4.93
CA ILE A 74 4.69 -21.26 4.36
C ILE A 74 5.86 -20.31 4.62
N GLU A 75 6.41 -20.31 5.84
CA GLU A 75 7.58 -19.51 6.18
C GLU A 75 8.78 -19.84 5.29
N SER A 76 9.03 -21.12 5.05
CA SER A 76 10.09 -21.58 4.14
C SER A 76 9.86 -21.14 2.69
N PHE A 77 8.62 -21.11 2.20
CA PHE A 77 8.33 -20.56 0.86
C PHE A 77 8.61 -19.06 0.78
N ILE A 78 8.20 -18.28 1.78
CA ILE A 78 8.49 -16.84 1.84
C ILE A 78 10.02 -16.61 1.88
N GLN A 79 10.74 -17.41 2.66
CA GLN A 79 12.20 -17.29 2.75
C GLN A 79 12.89 -17.61 1.42
N LYS A 80 12.51 -18.70 0.74
CA LYS A 80 13.03 -19.02 -0.60
C LYS A 80 12.71 -17.94 -1.64
N GLU A 81 11.52 -17.36 -1.56
CA GLU A 81 11.14 -16.23 -2.41
C GLU A 81 12.04 -15.01 -2.12
N SER A 82 12.29 -14.72 -0.84
CA SER A 82 13.18 -13.62 -0.43
C SER A 82 14.62 -13.84 -0.89
N GLU A 83 15.16 -15.05 -0.75
CA GLU A 83 16.50 -15.42 -1.21
C GLU A 83 16.67 -15.26 -2.72
N ARG A 84 15.57 -15.35 -3.48
CA ARG A 84 15.57 -15.20 -4.93
C ARG A 84 15.44 -13.75 -5.39
N TYR A 85 14.56 -12.97 -4.76
CA TYR A 85 14.15 -11.67 -5.27
C TYR A 85 14.64 -10.48 -4.45
N HIS A 86 15.06 -10.67 -3.20
CA HIS A 86 15.54 -9.61 -2.31
C HIS A 86 14.60 -8.40 -2.19
N ASP A 87 13.29 -8.67 -2.18
CA ASP A 87 12.22 -7.65 -2.16
C ASP A 87 11.15 -7.94 -1.10
N ILE A 88 11.51 -8.65 -0.03
CA ILE A 88 10.58 -9.07 1.03
C ILE A 88 10.99 -8.47 2.38
N LEU A 89 10.00 -7.94 3.09
CA LEU A 89 10.10 -7.60 4.50
C LEU A 89 9.16 -8.53 5.29
N LEU A 90 9.71 -9.19 6.32
CA LEU A 90 8.96 -10.09 7.21
C LEU A 90 9.24 -9.69 8.66
N GLU A 91 8.19 -9.39 9.42
CA GLU A 91 8.28 -9.04 10.84
C GLU A 91 7.54 -10.07 11.73
N ASP A 92 8.01 -10.23 12.97
CA ASP A 92 7.54 -11.24 13.93
C ASP A 92 6.20 -10.85 14.60
N PHE A 93 5.16 -10.64 13.80
CA PHE A 93 3.78 -10.55 14.25
C PHE A 93 2.90 -11.50 13.44
N LYS A 94 1.86 -12.06 14.06
CA LYS A 94 0.96 -13.01 13.40
C LYS A 94 0.31 -12.43 12.14
N GLU A 95 0.49 -13.10 11.01
CA GLU A 95 -0.22 -12.82 9.77
C GLU A 95 -1.73 -13.02 9.95
N SER A 96 -2.52 -11.94 9.85
CA SER A 96 -3.98 -11.99 9.94
C SER A 96 -4.62 -10.68 9.49
N TYR A 97 -5.91 -10.73 9.15
CA TYR A 97 -6.69 -9.56 8.73
C TYR A 97 -6.70 -8.43 9.77
N VAL A 98 -6.87 -8.75 11.05
CA VAL A 98 -6.87 -7.74 12.14
C VAL A 98 -5.50 -7.09 12.35
N ASN A 99 -4.43 -7.72 11.86
CA ASN A 99 -3.06 -7.22 11.96
C ASN A 99 -2.57 -6.50 10.69
N ILE A 100 -3.45 -6.21 9.71
CA ILE A 100 -3.07 -5.42 8.52
C ILE A 100 -2.54 -4.02 8.93
N SER A 101 -3.01 -3.46 10.04
CA SER A 101 -2.46 -2.21 10.60
C SER A 101 -0.98 -2.37 11.00
N LEU A 102 -0.56 -3.54 11.48
CA LEU A 102 0.85 -3.80 11.80
C LEU A 102 1.72 -3.83 10.53
N LYS A 103 1.23 -4.41 9.42
CA LYS A 103 1.91 -4.29 8.11
C LYS A 103 2.05 -2.84 7.64
N THR A 104 1.06 -2.02 7.93
CA THR A 104 1.09 -0.59 7.59
C THR A 104 2.13 0.16 8.44
N ILE A 105 2.17 -0.11 9.75
CA ILE A 105 3.20 0.43 10.64
C ILE A 105 4.59 -0.03 10.23
N MET A 106 4.73 -1.31 9.85
CA MET A 106 5.95 -1.90 9.31
C MET A 106 6.42 -1.19 8.03
N ALA A 107 5.51 -0.89 7.10
CA ALA A 107 5.80 -0.09 5.91
C ALA A 107 6.37 1.29 6.28
N TRP A 108 5.69 2.00 7.19
CA TRP A 108 6.10 3.32 7.64
C TRP A 108 7.43 3.31 8.38
N LYS A 109 7.60 2.37 9.31
CA LYS A 109 8.85 2.15 10.05
C LYS A 109 10.01 1.90 9.11
N TYR A 110 9.86 1.00 8.14
CA TYR A 110 10.91 0.73 7.16
C TYR A 110 11.23 1.98 6.33
N SER A 111 10.19 2.72 5.91
CA SER A 111 10.36 3.96 5.15
C SER A 111 11.19 4.99 5.92
N VAL A 112 10.93 5.20 7.22
CA VAL A 112 11.67 6.18 8.02
C VAL A 112 13.05 5.68 8.47
N GLU A 113 13.24 4.37 8.69
CA GLU A 113 14.50 3.80 9.18
C GLU A 113 15.51 3.51 8.06
N PHE A 114 15.06 2.99 6.91
CA PHE A 114 15.95 2.49 5.84
C PHE A 114 15.76 3.20 4.50
N CYS A 115 14.72 4.01 4.34
CA CYS A 115 14.41 4.65 3.07
C CYS A 115 14.01 6.12 3.26
N ALA A 116 14.62 6.81 4.24
CA ALA A 116 14.31 8.21 4.54
C ALA A 116 14.69 9.17 3.38
N ASN A 117 15.48 8.70 2.42
CA ASN A 117 15.82 9.40 1.18
C ASN A 117 14.78 9.19 0.06
N ALA A 118 13.66 8.52 0.33
CA ALA A 118 12.52 8.46 -0.58
C ALA A 118 11.73 9.77 -0.58
N GLU A 119 11.29 10.25 -1.75
CA GLU A 119 10.39 11.39 -1.85
C GLU A 119 8.94 10.98 -1.51
N TYR A 120 8.46 9.94 -2.18
CA TYR A 120 7.14 9.37 -1.95
C TYR A 120 7.21 7.94 -1.46
N VAL A 121 6.22 7.56 -0.66
CA VAL A 121 5.95 6.18 -0.27
C VAL A 121 4.54 5.83 -0.68
N ALA A 122 4.41 4.73 -1.44
CA ALA A 122 3.14 4.09 -1.68
C ALA A 122 2.95 2.95 -0.67
N VAL A 123 1.78 2.89 -0.04
CA VAL A 123 1.36 1.78 0.81
C VAL A 123 0.12 1.18 0.20
N MET A 124 0.29 0.02 -0.45
CA MET A 124 -0.69 -0.55 -1.36
C MET A 124 -0.99 -2.01 -1.00
N ASN A 125 -2.14 -2.52 -1.40
CA ASN A 125 -2.43 -3.95 -1.46
C ASN A 125 -1.95 -4.53 -2.79
N ASP A 126 -1.80 -5.84 -2.84
CA ASP A 126 -1.40 -6.55 -4.06
C ASP A 126 -2.51 -6.68 -5.13
N GLU A 127 -3.71 -6.17 -4.86
CA GLU A 127 -4.87 -6.17 -5.77
C GLU A 127 -4.93 -4.96 -6.72
N ALA A 128 -3.97 -4.04 -6.60
CA ALA A 128 -3.88 -2.83 -7.41
C ALA A 128 -2.81 -2.98 -8.50
N PHE A 129 -3.24 -2.99 -9.77
CA PHE A 129 -2.35 -2.79 -10.91
C PHE A 129 -2.00 -1.30 -11.02
N ILE A 130 -0.74 -0.98 -11.31
CA ILE A 130 -0.23 0.39 -11.43
C ILE A 130 0.44 0.63 -12.78
N ASP A 131 0.12 1.76 -13.40
CA ASP A 131 0.87 2.33 -14.52
C ASP A 131 1.93 3.29 -13.98
N LEU A 132 3.20 2.85 -13.98
CA LEU A 132 4.31 3.63 -13.44
C LEU A 132 4.58 4.90 -14.26
N ASN A 133 4.39 4.87 -15.58
CA ASN A 133 4.60 6.02 -16.43
C ASN A 133 3.67 7.19 -16.02
N ARG A 134 2.38 6.86 -15.88
CA ARG A 134 1.36 7.83 -15.46
C ARG A 134 1.52 8.23 -14.00
N LEU A 135 1.89 7.29 -13.13
CA LEU A 135 2.10 7.56 -11.72
C LEU A 135 3.28 8.52 -11.49
N VAL A 136 4.43 8.29 -12.11
CA VAL A 136 5.59 9.17 -11.97
C VAL A 136 5.27 10.57 -12.49
N SER A 137 4.60 10.66 -13.64
CA SER A 137 4.16 11.94 -14.19
C SER A 137 3.22 12.70 -13.23
N TRP A 138 2.27 11.98 -12.60
CA TRP A 138 1.35 12.55 -11.61
C TRP A 138 2.09 13.07 -10.38
N LEU A 139 2.98 12.25 -9.80
CA LEU A 139 3.75 12.61 -8.61
C LEU A 139 4.73 13.76 -8.87
N GLY A 140 5.36 13.81 -10.05
CA GLY A 140 6.18 14.94 -10.45
C GLY A 140 5.39 16.26 -10.51
N HIS A 141 4.16 16.21 -11.04
CA HIS A 141 3.28 17.38 -11.03
C HIS A 141 2.85 17.76 -9.60
N ASP A 142 2.57 16.78 -8.74
CA ASP A 142 2.23 17.03 -7.35
C ASP A 142 3.35 17.73 -6.57
N LEU A 143 4.60 17.26 -6.71
CA LEU A 143 5.78 17.90 -6.12
C LEU A 143 5.93 19.35 -6.54
N SER A 144 5.64 19.66 -7.81
CA SER A 144 5.79 21.02 -8.33
C SER A 144 4.86 22.05 -7.66
N LYS A 145 3.82 21.61 -6.93
CA LYS A 145 2.94 22.49 -6.15
C LYS A 145 3.57 23.00 -4.84
N GLY A 146 4.67 22.38 -4.37
CA GLY A 146 5.45 22.84 -3.23
C GLY A 146 4.80 22.71 -1.84
N LYS A 147 3.69 21.95 -1.71
CA LYS A 147 3.03 21.64 -0.43
C LYS A 147 2.89 20.13 -0.32
N TYR A 148 3.78 19.45 0.40
CA TYR A 148 3.82 17.98 0.44
C TYR A 148 3.74 17.41 1.86
N ASP A 149 3.58 18.26 2.87
CA ASP A 149 3.50 17.85 4.27
C ASP A 149 2.12 18.04 4.90
N ASP A 150 1.12 18.41 4.08
CA ASP A 150 -0.25 18.69 4.50
C ASP A 150 -1.31 17.79 3.83
N HIS A 151 -0.94 16.90 2.89
CA HIS A 151 -1.89 16.03 2.21
C HIS A 151 -1.31 14.72 1.68
N PHE A 152 -2.21 13.77 1.38
CA PHE A 152 -1.89 12.57 0.60
C PHE A 152 -1.82 12.93 -0.90
N ALA A 153 -0.72 12.61 -1.56
CA ALA A 153 -0.49 12.88 -2.98
C ALA A 153 -1.42 12.08 -3.91
N LEU A 154 -1.83 10.88 -3.48
CA LEU A 154 -2.80 10.06 -4.17
C LEU A 154 -3.63 9.24 -3.20
N CYS A 155 -4.95 9.35 -3.34
CA CYS A 155 -5.90 8.70 -2.45
C CYS A 155 -7.29 8.62 -3.08
N TYR A 156 -7.92 7.45 -3.05
CA TYR A 156 -9.36 7.36 -3.30
C TYR A 156 -10.12 7.63 -2.00
N ARG A 157 -10.59 8.85 -1.85
CA ARG A 157 -11.25 9.32 -0.62
C ARG A 157 -12.63 8.68 -0.43
N ILE A 158 -12.80 7.99 0.68
CA ILE A 158 -14.09 7.64 1.27
C ILE A 158 -14.40 8.67 2.37
N GLY A 159 -15.66 9.04 2.55
CA GLY A 159 -16.03 10.13 3.44
C GLY A 159 -17.24 9.83 4.32
N ASN A 160 -17.14 10.21 5.59
CA ASN A 160 -18.22 10.35 6.57
C ASN A 160 -19.21 9.18 6.57
N THR A 161 -18.69 7.96 6.62
CA THR A 161 -19.48 6.75 6.71
C THR A 161 -19.74 6.39 8.17
N SER A 162 -20.85 5.68 8.43
CA SER A 162 -21.14 5.15 9.75
C SER A 162 -20.06 4.16 10.19
N ALA A 163 -19.81 4.07 11.50
CA ALA A 163 -18.81 3.18 12.06
C ALA A 163 -19.23 1.70 12.01
N LEU A 164 -19.04 1.07 10.84
CA LEU A 164 -19.53 -0.28 10.55
C LEU A 164 -18.66 -1.41 11.11
N HIS A 165 -17.49 -1.12 11.71
CA HIS A 165 -16.56 -2.14 12.20
C HIS A 165 -17.20 -3.06 13.25
N ARG A 166 -18.13 -2.52 14.05
CA ARG A 166 -18.92 -3.29 15.03
C ARG A 166 -19.78 -4.38 14.37
N HIS A 167 -20.05 -4.26 13.07
CA HIS A 167 -20.77 -5.26 12.29
C HIS A 167 -19.85 -6.24 11.55
N ILE A 168 -18.54 -6.03 11.53
CA ILE A 168 -17.57 -6.90 10.87
C ILE A 168 -17.18 -8.05 11.82
N THR A 169 -17.29 -9.29 11.36
CA THR A 169 -17.11 -10.51 12.17
C THR A 169 -15.77 -10.53 12.92
N GLN A 170 -14.68 -10.12 12.28
CA GLN A 170 -13.34 -10.10 12.84
C GLN A 170 -13.21 -9.14 14.04
N PHE A 171 -13.94 -8.02 14.04
CA PHE A 171 -13.91 -7.04 15.12
C PHE A 171 -14.93 -7.34 16.22
N ARG A 172 -16.02 -8.06 15.92
CA ARG A 172 -17.01 -8.49 16.92
C ARG A 172 -16.43 -9.40 18.01
N GLN A 173 -15.33 -10.08 17.72
CA GLN A 173 -14.64 -10.98 18.65
C GLN A 173 -13.67 -10.25 19.60
N LEU A 174 -13.45 -8.96 19.40
CA LEU A 174 -12.55 -8.14 20.22
C LEU A 174 -13.31 -7.43 21.34
N ASP A 175 -12.59 -7.06 22.40
CA ASP A 175 -13.16 -6.29 23.51
C ASP A 175 -13.66 -4.91 23.04
N LYS A 176 -14.88 -4.53 23.44
CA LYS A 176 -15.48 -3.26 22.99
C LYS A 176 -14.68 -2.03 23.45
N GLU A 177 -14.01 -2.11 24.59
CA GLU A 177 -13.24 -1.00 25.15
C GLU A 177 -12.04 -0.59 24.30
N ILE A 178 -11.49 -1.54 23.54
CA ILE A 178 -10.35 -1.32 22.63
C ILE A 178 -10.78 -0.94 21.21
N LEU A 179 -12.08 -0.94 20.90
CA LEU A 179 -12.59 -0.56 19.58
C LEU A 179 -12.76 0.96 19.46
N TYR A 180 -12.75 1.45 18.22
CA TYR A 180 -13.10 2.84 17.91
C TYR A 180 -14.50 3.21 18.43
N ARG A 181 -14.56 4.30 19.21
CA ARG A 181 -15.77 4.72 19.91
C ARG A 181 -16.63 5.70 19.13
N GLY A 182 -16.11 6.33 18.07
CA GLY A 182 -16.88 7.25 17.25
C GLY A 182 -18.00 6.54 16.49
N ASP A 183 -19.08 7.27 16.23
CA ASP A 183 -20.23 6.78 15.45
C ASP A 183 -20.06 6.94 13.95
N PHE A 184 -19.16 7.84 13.55
CA PHE A 184 -18.78 8.08 12.16
C PHE A 184 -17.27 7.99 12.03
N TYR A 185 -16.84 7.54 10.85
CA TYR A 185 -15.44 7.61 10.46
C TYR A 185 -15.16 8.98 9.85
N PRO A 186 -13.98 9.56 10.13
CA PRO A 186 -13.51 10.72 9.39
C PRO A 186 -13.28 10.34 7.91
N PRO A 187 -13.01 11.28 7.01
CA PRO A 187 -12.52 10.95 5.69
C PRO A 187 -11.28 10.04 5.75
N TYR A 188 -11.20 9.07 4.84
CA TYR A 188 -10.08 8.13 4.77
C TYR A 188 -9.80 7.69 3.34
N CYS A 189 -8.60 7.15 3.08
CA CYS A 189 -8.26 6.54 1.80
C CYS A 189 -8.77 5.11 1.74
N HIS A 190 -9.38 4.71 0.63
CA HIS A 190 -9.86 3.34 0.44
C HIS A 190 -8.75 2.31 0.70
N GLY A 191 -9.12 1.18 1.30
CA GLY A 191 -8.17 0.18 1.80
C GLY A 191 -7.22 -0.49 0.80
N PHE A 192 -7.36 -0.26 -0.52
CA PHE A 192 -6.40 -0.79 -1.50
C PHE A 192 -5.06 -0.03 -1.42
N GLY A 193 -5.04 1.20 -0.90
CA GLY A 193 -3.81 1.95 -0.66
C GLY A 193 -3.89 3.44 -0.92
N TYR A 194 -2.73 4.08 -0.75
CA TYR A 194 -2.51 5.51 -0.93
C TYR A 194 -1.02 5.80 -1.19
N ILE A 195 -0.74 7.03 -1.60
CA ILE A 195 0.62 7.54 -1.78
C ILE A 195 0.73 8.86 -1.04
N ALA A 196 1.81 9.02 -0.27
CA ALA A 196 2.10 10.23 0.47
C ALA A 196 3.60 10.51 0.49
N HIS A 197 3.95 11.79 0.67
CA HIS A 197 5.34 12.20 0.82
C HIS A 197 5.94 11.60 2.10
N ILE A 198 7.26 11.37 2.13
CA ILE A 198 7.95 10.76 3.30
C ILE A 198 7.69 11.53 4.61
N ASN A 199 7.52 12.85 4.55
CA ASN A 199 7.17 13.68 5.71
C ASN A 199 5.81 13.31 6.31
N ILE A 200 4.80 13.03 5.47
CA ILE A 200 3.48 12.57 5.91
C ILE A 200 3.59 11.20 6.55
N ILE A 201 4.36 10.29 5.94
CA ILE A 201 4.59 8.95 6.45
C ILE A 201 5.23 8.99 7.84
N ASN A 202 6.21 9.87 8.04
CA ASN A 202 6.85 10.06 9.34
C ASN A 202 5.86 10.59 10.40
N LYS A 203 5.04 11.61 10.06
CA LYS A 203 3.99 12.12 10.96
C LYS A 203 3.01 11.01 11.36
N LEU A 204 2.53 10.22 10.39
CA LEU A 204 1.63 9.09 10.61
C LEU A 204 2.27 8.00 11.49
N TYR A 205 3.53 7.65 11.23
CA TYR A 205 4.28 6.68 12.00
C TYR A 205 4.37 7.08 13.47
N LEU A 206 4.76 8.32 13.77
CA LEU A 206 4.88 8.82 15.13
C LEU A 206 3.54 8.85 15.86
N ALA A 207 2.46 9.25 15.18
CA ALA A 207 1.11 9.24 15.75
C ALA A 207 0.59 7.82 16.02
N ALA A 208 0.92 6.87 15.15
CA ALA A 208 0.56 5.46 15.32
C ALA A 208 1.14 4.83 16.58
N LEU A 209 2.32 5.27 17.03
CA LEU A 209 2.93 4.80 18.28
C LEU A 209 2.08 5.14 19.52
N GLN A 210 1.19 6.12 19.41
CA GLN A 210 0.37 6.64 20.51
C GLN A 210 -1.09 6.14 20.48
N ASN A 211 -1.56 5.61 19.35
CA ASN A 211 -2.95 5.18 19.20
C ASN A 211 -3.16 3.72 19.63
N ALA A 212 -4.20 3.49 20.44
CA ALA A 212 -4.50 2.19 21.05
C ALA A 212 -5.82 1.56 20.57
N TYR A 213 -6.55 2.22 19.66
CA TYR A 213 -7.88 1.77 19.24
C TYR A 213 -7.84 0.93 17.98
N TYR A 214 -8.62 -0.15 17.98
CA TYR A 214 -8.80 -1.05 16.85
C TYR A 214 -9.99 -0.65 15.99
N MET A 215 -9.76 -0.62 14.68
CA MET A 215 -10.72 -0.38 13.60
C MET A 215 -10.10 -0.85 12.29
N PRO A 216 -10.86 -0.90 11.17
CA PRO A 216 -10.30 -1.15 9.85
C PRO A 216 -9.10 -0.24 9.57
N THR A 217 -8.03 -0.80 8.99
CA THR A 217 -6.74 -0.11 8.86
C THR A 217 -6.84 1.19 8.07
N ASP A 218 -7.68 1.21 7.03
CA ASP A 218 -7.95 2.39 6.22
C ASP A 218 -8.61 3.52 7.02
N VAL A 219 -9.63 3.19 7.81
CA VAL A 219 -10.27 4.11 8.76
C VAL A 219 -9.26 4.61 9.79
N TRP A 220 -8.44 3.73 10.35
CA TRP A 220 -7.44 4.08 11.34
C TRP A 220 -6.44 5.12 10.80
N ILE A 221 -5.99 4.97 9.55
CA ILE A 221 -5.16 5.97 8.88
C ILE A 221 -5.91 7.30 8.74
N GLY A 222 -7.21 7.29 8.42
CA GLY A 222 -8.04 8.50 8.37
C GLY A 222 -8.15 9.21 9.73
N VAL A 223 -8.30 8.46 10.82
CA VAL A 223 -8.29 9.01 12.18
C VAL A 223 -6.95 9.67 12.51
N LEU A 224 -5.83 9.01 12.18
CA LEU A 224 -4.50 9.61 12.35
C LEU A 224 -4.32 10.88 11.51
N ALA A 225 -4.80 10.88 10.26
CA ALA A 225 -4.75 12.03 9.38
C ALA A 225 -5.56 13.21 9.94
N GLU A 226 -6.78 12.97 10.44
CA GLU A 226 -7.61 13.98 11.09
C GLU A 226 -6.93 14.57 12.32
N MET A 227 -6.38 13.72 13.21
CA MET A 227 -5.64 14.17 14.39
C MET A 227 -4.43 15.07 14.06
N LEU A 228 -3.81 14.84 12.90
CA LEU A 228 -2.63 15.55 12.43
C LEU A 228 -2.95 16.73 11.49
N ASN A 229 -4.23 17.02 11.24
CA ASN A 229 -4.69 17.98 10.24
C ASN A 229 -4.12 17.74 8.83
N ILE A 230 -3.98 16.48 8.43
CA ILE A 230 -3.53 16.08 7.09
C ILE A 230 -4.76 15.94 6.19
N ASN A 231 -4.75 16.66 5.08
CA ASN A 231 -5.85 16.66 4.13
C ASN A 231 -5.88 15.38 3.30
N ILE A 232 -7.07 14.81 3.17
CA ILE A 232 -7.35 13.73 2.24
C ILE A 232 -8.08 14.31 1.04
N ILE A 233 -7.35 14.51 -0.06
CA ILE A 233 -7.87 15.05 -1.30
C ILE A 233 -8.50 13.90 -2.12
N HIS A 234 -9.62 14.18 -2.78
CA HIS A 234 -10.37 13.17 -3.54
C HIS A 234 -9.81 13.02 -4.97
N HIS A 235 -9.07 11.95 -5.26
CA HIS A 235 -8.48 11.66 -6.58
C HIS A 235 -9.25 10.61 -7.40
N LYS A 236 -10.58 10.71 -7.49
CA LYS A 236 -11.41 9.64 -8.12
C LYS A 236 -11.07 9.35 -9.58
N ASN A 237 -10.61 10.35 -10.31
CA ASN A 237 -10.34 10.24 -11.75
C ASN A 237 -9.00 9.53 -12.03
N GLN A 238 -8.23 9.22 -10.99
CA GLN A 238 -6.96 8.52 -11.07
C GLN A 238 -7.13 6.99 -10.88
N PHE A 239 -8.32 6.54 -10.47
CA PHE A 239 -8.59 5.14 -10.13
C PHE A 239 -9.72 4.55 -10.97
N ILE A 240 -9.57 3.27 -11.32
CA ILE A 240 -10.67 2.42 -11.80
C ILE A 240 -10.90 1.31 -10.77
N PHE A 241 -12.14 1.19 -10.29
CA PHE A 241 -12.61 0.04 -9.52
C PHE A 241 -13.50 -0.82 -10.40
N GLN A 242 -13.15 -2.08 -10.56
CA GLN A 242 -13.96 -3.03 -11.32
C GLN A 242 -14.03 -4.38 -10.64
N SER A 243 -15.12 -5.10 -10.92
CA SER A 243 -15.26 -6.51 -10.62
C SER A 243 -14.68 -7.24 -11.82
N VAL A 244 -13.74 -8.14 -11.60
CA VAL A 244 -13.17 -8.91 -12.71
C VAL A 244 -14.24 -9.81 -13.34
N LEU A 245 -15.23 -10.27 -12.57
CA LEU A 245 -16.36 -11.07 -13.05
C LEU A 245 -17.27 -10.31 -14.03
N LYS A 246 -17.30 -8.98 -13.98
CA LYS A 246 -18.16 -8.14 -14.86
C LYS A 246 -17.49 -7.73 -16.19
N HIS A 247 -16.37 -8.37 -16.54
CA HIS A 247 -15.56 -8.11 -17.74
C HIS A 247 -14.96 -6.70 -17.75
N TYR A 248 -13.65 -6.63 -17.56
CA TYR A 248 -12.93 -5.37 -17.58
C TYR A 248 -12.96 -4.72 -18.99
N VAL A 249 -13.49 -3.50 -19.08
CA VAL A 249 -13.50 -2.73 -20.34
C VAL A 249 -12.27 -1.84 -20.42
N PHE A 250 -11.22 -2.33 -21.09
CA PHE A 250 -9.95 -1.62 -21.27
C PHE A 250 -10.09 -0.25 -21.97
N GLU A 251 -11.13 -0.07 -22.77
CA GLU A 251 -11.38 1.18 -23.49
C GLU A 251 -11.46 2.40 -22.54
N LYS A 252 -12.00 2.23 -21.33
CA LYS A 252 -12.05 3.31 -20.32
C LYS A 252 -10.66 3.75 -19.88
N TYR A 253 -9.74 2.79 -19.74
CA TYR A 253 -8.36 3.06 -19.39
C TYR A 253 -7.58 3.72 -20.52
N GLN A 254 -7.78 3.27 -21.76
CA GLN A 254 -7.15 3.87 -22.94
C GLN A 254 -7.60 5.32 -23.17
N LYS A 255 -8.89 5.61 -22.96
CA LYS A 255 -9.45 6.96 -23.16
C LYS A 255 -9.01 7.98 -22.13
N SER A 256 -8.47 7.56 -20.98
CA SER A 256 -8.03 8.47 -19.93
C SER A 256 -6.53 8.40 -19.72
N ARG A 257 -5.85 9.54 -19.78
CA ARG A 257 -4.42 9.66 -19.44
C ARG A 257 -4.17 9.83 -17.94
N THR A 258 -5.22 10.04 -17.15
CA THR A 258 -5.08 10.34 -15.71
C THR A 258 -5.19 9.11 -14.82
N ILE A 259 -5.64 7.97 -15.35
CA ILE A 259 -5.84 6.75 -14.57
C ILE A 259 -4.47 6.11 -14.35
N VAL A 260 -4.05 6.05 -13.09
CA VAL A 260 -2.75 5.51 -12.68
C VAL A 260 -2.86 4.10 -12.09
N ALA A 261 -4.06 3.71 -11.66
CA ALA A 261 -4.29 2.43 -11.00
C ALA A 261 -5.63 1.80 -11.38
N VAL A 262 -5.61 0.47 -11.54
CA VAL A 262 -6.80 -0.37 -11.71
C VAL A 262 -6.85 -1.36 -10.56
N CYS A 263 -7.94 -1.35 -9.80
CA CYS A 263 -8.11 -2.18 -8.62
C CYS A 263 -9.30 -3.13 -8.82
N ASP A 264 -9.09 -4.39 -8.48
CA ASP A 264 -10.17 -5.37 -8.35
C ASP A 264 -10.81 -5.20 -6.97
N PHE A 265 -12.08 -4.80 -6.92
CA PHE A 265 -12.78 -4.65 -5.63
C PHE A 265 -13.31 -5.97 -5.06
N GLU A 266 -13.39 -7.04 -5.87
CA GLU A 266 -13.82 -8.36 -5.41
C GLU A 266 -12.65 -9.14 -4.79
N ASN A 267 -11.41 -8.75 -5.12
CA ASN A 267 -10.18 -9.32 -4.60
C ASN A 267 -10.12 -10.86 -4.78
N GLU A 268 -10.70 -11.39 -5.85
CA GLU A 268 -10.65 -12.81 -6.16
C GLU A 268 -9.27 -13.14 -6.72
N LYS A 269 -8.49 -13.91 -5.96
CA LYS A 269 -7.07 -14.14 -6.23
C LYS A 269 -6.73 -14.44 -7.69
N SER A 270 -7.42 -15.41 -8.28
CA SER A 270 -7.10 -15.92 -9.60
C SER A 270 -7.45 -14.93 -10.70
N GLU A 271 -8.61 -14.29 -10.57
CA GLU A 271 -9.13 -13.29 -11.49
C GLU A 271 -8.35 -11.98 -11.41
N THR A 272 -7.96 -11.54 -10.21
CA THR A 272 -7.11 -10.35 -10.06
C THR A 272 -5.77 -10.54 -10.78
N ALA A 273 -5.09 -11.68 -10.62
CA ALA A 273 -3.83 -11.94 -11.30
C ALA A 273 -3.99 -11.97 -12.83
N LYS A 274 -5.09 -12.55 -13.35
CA LYS A 274 -5.41 -12.53 -14.79
C LYS A 274 -5.62 -11.11 -15.30
N LEU A 275 -6.39 -10.29 -14.59
CA LEU A 275 -6.59 -8.88 -14.94
C LEU A 275 -5.26 -8.14 -14.98
N MET A 276 -4.42 -8.28 -13.94
CA MET A 276 -3.12 -7.62 -13.87
C MET A 276 -2.19 -8.06 -15.02
N ARG A 277 -2.16 -9.36 -15.37
CA ARG A 277 -1.38 -9.86 -16.52
C ARG A 277 -1.88 -9.29 -17.84
N SER A 278 -3.19 -9.22 -18.04
CA SER A 278 -3.79 -8.63 -19.24
C SER A 278 -3.44 -7.14 -19.35
N LEU A 279 -3.57 -6.38 -18.26
CA LEU A 279 -3.18 -4.98 -18.21
C LEU A 279 -1.69 -4.79 -18.49
N TYR A 280 -0.83 -5.63 -17.89
CA TYR A 280 0.60 -5.61 -18.13
C TYR A 280 0.92 -5.78 -19.62
N GLN A 281 0.37 -6.80 -20.27
CA GLN A 281 0.55 -7.01 -21.70
C GLN A 281 0.07 -5.81 -22.52
N MET A 282 -1.11 -5.26 -22.23
CA MET A 282 -1.64 -4.15 -23.02
C MET A 282 -0.88 -2.82 -22.85
N ILE A 283 -0.12 -2.65 -21.76
CA ILE A 283 0.56 -1.38 -21.43
C ILE A 283 2.07 -1.46 -21.68
N TYR A 284 2.69 -2.63 -21.46
CA TYR A 284 4.14 -2.81 -21.44
C TYR A 284 4.68 -3.70 -22.58
N THR A 285 3.82 -4.27 -23.44
CA THR A 285 4.22 -5.04 -24.63
C THR A 285 3.58 -4.49 -25.88
#